data_AF-A0A962DJI5-F1
#
_entry.id   AF-A0A962DJI5-F1
#
_cell.length_a   1.000
_cell.length_b   1.000
_cell.length_c   1.000
_cell.angle_alpha   90.00
_cell.angle_beta   90.00
_cell.angle_gamma   90.00
#
_symmetry.space_group_name_H-M   'P 1'
#
loop_
_entity.id
_entity.type
_entity.pdbx_description
1 polymer ?
#
loop_
_entity_poly.entity_id
_entity_poly.type
_entity_poly.pdbx_seq_one_letter_code
_entity_poly.pdbx_strand_id
1 'polypeptide(L)' 'GHVKTRDQLMNDANVYVDTSTVTSHIKRIRKKFIAVDSEFDCIDTVHGMGYRWKS' A
#
# COMPACT_ATOMS: atom_id res chain seq x y z
N GLY A 1 -1.29 -8.46 9.57
CA GLY A 1 -2.43 -7.51 9.56
C GLY A 1 -3.52 -7.93 8.58
N HIS A 2 -4.68 -7.25 8.58
CA HIS A 2 -5.80 -7.54 7.68
C HIS A 2 -5.57 -6.97 6.26
N VAL A 3 -6.18 -7.60 5.25
CA VAL A 3 -6.13 -7.09 3.88
C VAL A 3 -7.04 -5.87 3.76
N LYS A 4 -6.51 -4.79 3.19
CA LYS A 4 -7.24 -3.58 2.83
C LYS A 4 -7.37 -3.50 1.31
N THR A 5 -8.59 -3.36 0.81
CA THR A 5 -8.85 -3.15 -0.61
C THR A 5 -8.40 -1.76 -1.06
N ARG A 6 -8.27 -1.55 -2.38
CA ARG A 6 -7.93 -0.23 -2.92
C ARG A 6 -8.97 0.82 -2.54
N ASP A 7 -10.25 0.44 -2.59
CA ASP A 7 -11.36 1.33 -2.23
C ASP A 7 -11.34 1.68 -0.74
N GLN A 8 -11.02 0.71 0.14
CA GLN A 8 -10.84 0.99 1.56
C GLN A 8 -9.68 1.96 1.80
N LEU A 9 -8.54 1.78 1.12
CA LEU A 9 -7.40 2.71 1.23
C LEU A 9 -7.74 4.11 0.75
N MET A 10 -8.53 4.22 -0.33
CA MET A 10 -9.02 5.49 -0.87
C MET A 10 -9.97 6.20 0.10
N ASN A 11 -10.94 5.46 0.65
CA ASN A 11 -11.86 5.98 1.67
C ASN A 11 -11.12 6.41 2.94
N ASP A 12 -10.23 5.57 3.46
CA ASP A 12 -9.45 5.84 4.68
C ASP A 12 -8.53 7.07 4.48
N ALA A 13 -8.06 7.32 3.25
CA ALA A 13 -7.27 8.50 2.88
C ALA A 13 -8.10 9.73 2.47
N ASN A 14 -9.43 9.61 2.39
CA ASN A 14 -10.34 10.62 1.86
C ASN A 14 -9.94 11.13 0.45
N VAL A 15 -9.54 10.21 -0.42
CA VAL A 15 -9.08 10.50 -1.79
C VAL A 15 -9.70 9.50 -2.76
N TYR A 16 -10.29 9.98 -3.85
CA TYR A 16 -10.77 9.15 -4.96
C TYR A 16 -9.84 9.28 -6.16
N VAL A 17 -9.17 8.18 -6.52
CA VAL A 17 -8.21 8.12 -7.63
C VAL A 17 -8.31 6.76 -8.32
N ASP A 18 -7.67 6.63 -9.48
CA ASP A 18 -7.59 5.33 -10.14
C ASP A 18 -6.78 4.30 -9.34
N THR A 19 -7.09 3.03 -9.55
CA THR A 19 -6.38 1.90 -8.92
C THR A 19 -4.88 1.86 -9.24
N SER A 20 -4.48 2.39 -10.40
CA SER A 20 -3.09 2.59 -10.81
C SER A 20 -2.37 3.64 -9.97
N THR A 21 -3.09 4.68 -9.55
CA THR A 21 -2.59 5.75 -8.68
C THR A 21 -2.34 5.22 -7.26
N VAL A 22 -3.27 4.42 -6.71
CA VAL A 22 -3.05 3.70 -5.43
C VAL A 22 -1.78 2.85 -5.50
N THR A 23 -1.61 2.10 -6.59
CA THR A 23 -0.41 1.27 -6.82
C THR A 23 0.87 2.12 -6.80
N SER A 24 0.83 3.29 -7.42
CA SER A 24 1.96 4.22 -7.46
C SER A 24 2.27 4.83 -6.09
N HIS A 25 1.25 5.15 -5.29
CA HIS A 25 1.43 5.61 -3.91
C HIS A 25 2.09 4.54 -3.03
N ILE A 26 1.64 3.29 -3.11
CA ILE A 26 2.26 2.19 -2.35
C ILE A 26 3.73 2.02 -2.73
N LYS A 27 4.08 2.10 -4.02
CA LYS A 27 5.49 2.07 -4.47
C LYS A 27 6.32 3.20 -3.85
N ARG A 28 5.79 4.42 -3.82
CA ARG A 28 6.47 5.59 -3.22
C ARG A 28 6.62 5.45 -1.71
N ILE A 29 5.61 4.93 -1.03
CA ILE A 29 5.64 4.67 0.42
C ILE A 29 6.74 3.65 0.75
N ARG A 30 6.77 2.49 0.06
CA ARG A 30 7.84 1.49 0.23
C ARG A 30 9.23 2.12 0.01
N LYS A 31 9.41 2.92 -1.04
CA LYS A 31 10.69 3.58 -1.31
C LYS A 31 11.15 4.50 -0.18
N LYS A 32 10.22 5.23 0.48
CA LYS A 32 10.56 6.08 1.63
C LYS A 32 11.00 5.26 2.84
N PHE A 33 10.35 4.13 3.11
CA PHE A 33 10.77 3.23 4.18
C PHE A 33 12.11 2.57 3.86
N ILE A 34 12.30 2.05 2.64
CA ILE A 34 13.55 1.43 2.18
C ILE A 34 14.74 2.40 2.29
N ALA A 35 14.52 3.70 2.09
CA ALA A 35 15.56 4.71 2.23
C ALA A 35 16.04 4.89 3.68
N VAL A 36 15.25 4.48 4.68
CA VAL A 36 15.59 4.54 6.11
C VAL A 36 15.99 3.16 6.64
N ASP A 37 15.35 2.11 6.15
CA ASP A 37 15.56 0.71 6.51
C ASP A 37 15.57 -0.14 5.23
N SER A 38 16.77 -0.55 4.79
CA SER A 38 16.96 -1.30 3.54
C SER A 38 16.27 -2.67 3.53
N GLU A 39 15.93 -3.21 4.70
CA GLU A 39 15.28 -4.52 4.84
C GLU A 39 13.74 -4.40 4.93
N PHE A 40 13.19 -3.20 4.78
CA PHE A 40 11.75 -2.98 4.87
C PHE A 40 10.95 -3.80 3.85
N ASP A 41 10.13 -4.71 4.38
CA ASP A 41 9.24 -5.57 3.60
C ASP A 41 7.85 -5.73 4.26
N CYS A 42 7.41 -4.72 5.04
CA CYS A 42 6.20 -4.84 5.85
C CYS A 42 4.88 -4.67 5.08
N ILE A 43 4.90 -4.26 3.80
CA ILE A 43 3.68 -4.06 3.01
C ILE A 43 3.63 -5.11 1.92
N ASP A 44 2.70 -6.06 2.01
CA ASP A 44 2.44 -7.07 0.99
C ASP A 44 1.44 -6.60 -0.05
N THR A 45 1.68 -7.00 -1.30
CA THR A 45 0.69 -6.93 -2.37
C THR A 45 -0.11 -8.23 -2.38
N VAL A 46 -1.43 -8.14 -2.21
CA VAL A 46 -2.34 -9.27 -2.38
C VAL A 46 -3.01 -9.15 -3.74
N HIS A 47 -2.52 -9.91 -4.73
CA HIS A 47 -2.99 -9.84 -6.11
C HIS A 47 -4.53 -10.00 -6.19
N GLY A 48 -5.18 -9.08 -6.91
CA GLY A 48 -6.64 -9.01 -7.02
C GLY A 48 -7.39 -8.44 -5.80
N MET A 49 -6.80 -8.43 -4.60
CA MET A 49 -7.50 -8.00 -3.38
C MET A 49 -7.07 -6.62 -2.86
N GLY A 50 -5.77 -6.31 -2.83
CA GLY A 50 -5.28 -5.05 -2.26
C GLY A 50 -3.93 -5.19 -1.57
N TYR A 51 -3.79 -4.61 -0.38
CA TYR A 51 -2.54 -4.56 0.37
C TYR A 51 -2.72 -5.00 1.82
N ARG A 52 -1.64 -5.50 2.43
CA ARG A 52 -1.66 -5.99 3.80
C ARG A 52 -0.37 -5.64 4.51
N TRP A 53 -0.47 -5.23 5.76
CA TRP A 53 0.69 -5.07 6.63
C TRP A 53 1.13 -6.44 7.19
N LYS A 54 2.41 -6.79 7.08
CA LYS A 54 3.01 -7.97 7.74
C LYS A 54 3.05 -7.74 9.24
N SER A 55 2.65 -8.76 10.00
CA SER A 55 2.71 -8.74 11.46
C SER A 55 4.04 -9.30 11.94
#